data_AF-A0A2E8K1S3-F1
#
_entry.id   AF-A0A2E8K1S3-F1
#
_cell.length_a   1.000
_cell.length_b   1.000
_cell.length_c   1.000
_cell.angle_alpha   90.00
_cell.angle_beta   90.00
_cell.angle_gamma   90.00
#
_symmetry.space_group_name_H-M   'P 1'
#
loop_
_entity.id
_entity.type
_entity.pdbx_description
1 polymer ?
#
loop_
_entity_poly.entity_id
_entity_poly.type
_entity_poly.pdbx_seq_one_letter_code
_entity_poly.pdbx_strand_id
1 'polypeptide(L)'
;PAFLGADAALPILDDLLRHPNLATPRSPRPWSNWEVDPAVAMGRAGPPRSPAIIHPEDGSFLMAEADTYILNTTIRGGQDSRLLLNGRPIEIGAIEVEMGAHELRVVEPGRPPHTVRFQIGRAQGS
;
A
#
# COMPACT_ATOMS: atom_id res chain seq x y z
N PRO A 1 -16.21 -21.77 -13.03
CA PRO A 1 -16.27 -20.33 -13.42
C PRO A 1 -16.24 -20.20 -14.95
N ALA A 2 -17.39 -19.90 -15.57
CA ALA A 2 -17.48 -19.68 -17.00
C ALA A 2 -17.24 -18.20 -17.31
N PHE A 3 -16.24 -17.92 -18.15
CA PHE A 3 -15.98 -16.60 -18.72
C PHE A 3 -17.14 -16.21 -19.64
N LEU A 4 -18.17 -15.56 -19.08
CA LEU A 4 -19.16 -14.81 -19.85
C LEU A 4 -18.51 -13.47 -20.25
N GLY A 5 -17.89 -13.42 -21.42
CA GLY A 5 -17.24 -12.19 -21.87
C GLY A 5 -17.08 -12.00 -23.37
N ALA A 6 -17.07 -13.07 -24.17
CA ALA A 6 -16.81 -12.95 -25.61
C ALA A 6 -18.08 -13.09 -26.47
N ASP A 7 -18.94 -14.07 -26.20
CA ASP A 7 -20.06 -14.40 -27.11
C ASP A 7 -21.28 -13.46 -27.02
N ALA A 8 -21.46 -12.74 -25.91
CA ALA A 8 -22.57 -11.80 -25.77
C ALA A 8 -22.35 -10.47 -26.54
N ALA A 9 -21.13 -10.19 -27.01
CA ALA A 9 -20.78 -8.92 -27.64
C ALA A 9 -21.07 -8.88 -29.16
N LEU A 10 -21.18 -10.05 -29.81
CA LEU A 10 -21.31 -10.15 -31.27
C LEU A 10 -22.66 -9.66 -31.83
N PRO A 11 -23.84 -9.95 -31.23
CA PRO A 11 -25.12 -9.51 -31.79
C PRO A 11 -25.29 -7.98 -31.71
N ILE A 12 -24.78 -7.37 -30.64
CA ILE A 12 -24.87 -5.92 -30.39
C ILE A 12 -24.07 -5.13 -31.43
N LEU A 13 -22.92 -5.67 -31.85
CA LEU A 13 -22.07 -5.05 -32.86
C LEU A 13 -22.71 -5.09 -34.25
N ASP A 14 -23.40 -6.18 -34.61
CA ASP A 14 -24.05 -6.30 -35.93
C ASP A 14 -25.27 -5.35 -36.05
N ASP A 15 -26.03 -5.17 -34.97
CA ASP A 15 -27.17 -4.22 -34.92
C ASP A 15 -26.72 -2.75 -35.04
N LEU A 16 -25.61 -2.38 -34.41
CA LEU A 16 -25.01 -1.04 -34.51
C LEU A 16 -24.50 -0.70 -35.91
N LEU A 17 -24.00 -1.70 -36.65
CA LEU A 17 -23.50 -1.52 -38.01
C LEU A 17 -24.64 -1.35 -39.03
N ARG A 18 -25.79 -1.99 -38.82
CA ARG A 18 -26.96 -1.91 -39.71
C ARG A 18 -27.84 -0.70 -39.44
N HIS A 19 -27.83 -0.19 -38.21
CA HIS A 19 -28.66 0.96 -37.79
C HIS A 19 -27.80 2.05 -37.12
N PRO A 20 -27.02 2.82 -37.89
CA PRO A 20 -26.10 3.83 -37.35
C PRO A 20 -26.83 4.96 -36.59
N ASN A 21 -28.12 5.15 -36.81
CA ASN A 21 -28.95 6.13 -36.11
C ASN A 21 -29.32 5.71 -34.67
N LEU A 22 -29.06 4.46 -34.28
CA LEU A 22 -29.17 3.98 -32.89
C LEU A 22 -27.89 4.23 -32.09
N ALA A 23 -26.79 4.63 -32.74
CA ALA A 23 -25.58 5.01 -32.05
C ALA A 23 -25.85 6.29 -31.24
N THR A 24 -25.83 6.18 -29.91
CA THR A 24 -25.98 7.32 -29.01
C THR A 24 -24.97 8.40 -29.42
N PRO A 25 -25.40 9.59 -29.84
CA PRO A 25 -24.47 10.64 -30.22
C PRO A 25 -23.56 10.95 -29.03
N ARG A 26 -22.24 10.88 -29.24
CA ARG A 26 -21.25 11.22 -28.22
C ARG A 26 -21.47 12.69 -27.84
N SER A 27 -22.09 12.92 -26.69
CA SER A 27 -22.15 14.28 -26.13
C SER A 27 -20.72 14.75 -25.90
N PRO A 28 -20.33 15.98 -26.28
CA PRO A 28 -18.98 16.51 -26.10
C PRO A 28 -18.67 16.85 -24.63
N ARG A 29 -19.23 16.08 -23.68
CA ARG A 29 -18.94 16.27 -22.27
C ARG A 29 -17.46 16.01 -22.04
N PRO A 30 -16.74 16.95 -21.39
CA PRO A 30 -15.38 16.68 -20.98
C PRO A 30 -15.35 15.44 -20.11
N TRP A 31 -14.34 14.60 -20.30
CA TRP A 31 -14.11 13.44 -19.46
C TRP A 31 -13.93 13.91 -18.01
N SER A 32 -14.90 13.59 -17.15
CA SER A 32 -14.77 13.76 -15.72
C SER A 32 -14.35 12.43 -15.12
N ASN A 33 -13.44 12.46 -14.14
CA ASN A 33 -13.17 11.27 -13.34
C ASN A 33 -14.50 10.74 -12.78
N TRP A 34 -14.70 9.43 -12.86
CA TRP A 34 -15.79 8.77 -12.15
C TRP A 34 -15.53 8.92 -10.65
N GLU A 35 -16.20 9.88 -10.01
CA GLU A 35 -16.22 9.96 -8.56
C GLU A 35 -17.27 9.00 -8.03
N VAL A 36 -16.79 7.95 -7.35
CA VAL A 36 -17.66 7.06 -6.58
C VAL A 36 -18.09 7.83 -5.34
N ASP A 37 -19.39 8.07 -5.20
CA ASP A 37 -19.98 8.66 -3.99
C ASP A 37 -19.59 7.79 -2.78
N PRO A 38 -18.82 8.33 -1.81
CA PRO A 38 -18.39 7.59 -0.63
C PRO A 38 -19.57 7.03 0.19
N ALA A 39 -20.76 7.63 0.07
CA ALA A 39 -21.96 7.18 0.78
C ALA A 39 -22.55 5.88 0.20
N VAL A 40 -22.25 5.56 -1.06
CA VAL A 40 -22.78 4.38 -1.77
C VAL A 40 -21.73 3.25 -1.88
N ALA A 41 -20.51 3.48 -1.41
CA ALA A 41 -19.51 2.43 -1.25
C ALA A 41 -20.02 1.40 -0.21
N MET A 42 -20.52 0.27 -0.71
CA MET A 42 -20.94 -0.86 0.13
C MET A 42 -19.74 -1.36 0.94
N GLY A 43 -19.80 -1.13 2.26
CA GLY A 43 -18.79 -1.55 3.24
C GLY A 43 -18.12 -0.35 3.91
N ARG A 44 -18.73 0.18 4.97
CA ARG A 44 -18.06 1.11 5.89
C ARG A 44 -16.94 0.38 6.65
N ALA A 45 -15.80 0.17 6.01
CA ALA A 45 -14.53 0.30 6.71
C ALA A 45 -14.26 1.82 6.77
N GLY A 46 -13.88 2.34 7.94
CA GLY A 46 -13.35 3.71 8.00
C GLY A 46 -12.24 3.91 6.95
N PRO A 47 -11.87 5.16 6.61
CA PRO A 47 -10.85 5.40 5.59
C PRO A 47 -9.65 4.47 5.84
N PRO A 48 -9.19 3.71 4.83
CA PRO A 48 -8.21 2.66 5.04
C PRO A 48 -7.00 3.29 5.73
N ARG A 49 -6.77 2.95 7.00
CA ARG A 49 -5.64 3.50 7.75
C ARG A 49 -4.37 3.09 7.01
N SER A 50 -3.65 4.06 6.46
CA SER A 50 -2.41 3.79 5.72
C SER A 50 -1.45 2.98 6.58
N PRO A 51 -0.70 2.04 5.94
CA PRO A 51 0.32 1.30 6.65
C PRO A 51 1.32 2.28 7.24
N ALA A 52 1.71 2.08 8.49
CA ALA A 52 2.56 2.99 9.23
C ALA A 52 3.45 2.24 10.20
N ILE A 53 4.64 2.79 10.42
CA ILE A 53 5.58 2.31 11.42
C ILE A 53 5.35 3.14 12.68
N ILE A 54 4.93 2.41 13.72
CA ILE A 54 4.85 2.73 15.14
C ILE A 54 6.15 3.25 15.75
N HIS A 55 7.06 2.29 15.72
CA HIS A 55 8.36 2.30 16.34
C HIS A 55 9.28 1.41 15.48
N PRO A 56 10.51 1.83 15.18
CA PRO A 56 11.13 3.09 15.63
C PRO A 56 10.52 4.33 14.96
N GLU A 57 10.65 5.48 15.61
CA GLU A 57 10.25 6.76 15.04
C GLU A 57 11.26 7.21 13.98
N ASP A 58 10.80 7.99 13.00
CA ASP A 58 11.70 8.56 11.99
C ASP A 58 12.68 9.56 12.64
N GLY A 59 13.95 9.44 12.30
CA GLY A 59 15.05 10.20 12.89
C GLY A 59 15.49 9.73 14.28
N SER A 60 14.93 8.64 14.82
CA SER A 60 15.29 8.16 16.15
C SER A 60 16.74 7.64 16.22
N PHE A 61 17.35 7.82 17.40
CA PHE A 61 18.65 7.26 17.75
C PHE A 61 18.46 6.24 18.87
N LEU A 62 18.76 4.97 18.59
CA LEU A 62 18.62 3.85 19.51
C LEU A 62 20.00 3.48 20.05
N MET A 63 20.06 3.21 21.36
CA MET A 63 21.31 2.92 22.05
C MET A 63 21.48 1.41 22.20
N ALA A 64 22.55 0.86 21.63
CA ALA A 64 22.92 -0.54 21.77
C ALA A 64 23.96 -0.71 22.89
N GLU A 65 23.77 -1.75 23.72
CA GLU A 65 24.74 -2.16 24.73
C GLU A 65 25.88 -3.01 24.13
N ALA A 66 25.62 -3.65 22.99
CA ALA A 66 26.56 -4.47 22.23
C ALA A 66 26.64 -4.00 20.76
N ASP A 67 27.32 -4.77 19.91
CA ASP A 67 27.41 -4.49 18.47
C ASP A 67 26.10 -4.77 17.71
N THR A 68 25.10 -5.39 18.37
CA THR A 68 23.75 -5.60 17.84
C THR A 68 22.68 -5.06 18.80
N TYR A 69 21.55 -4.67 18.23
CA TYR A 69 20.38 -4.14 18.92
C TYR A 69 19.14 -4.97 18.56
N ILE A 70 18.37 -5.36 19.57
CA ILE A 70 17.08 -6.05 19.35
C ILE A 70 16.00 -4.98 19.16
N LEU A 71 15.63 -4.76 17.90
CA LEU A 71 14.57 -3.85 17.50
C LEU A 71 13.20 -4.50 17.68
N ASN A 72 12.39 -3.93 18.58
CA ASN A 72 11.00 -4.30 18.74
C ASN A 72 10.10 -3.41 17.88
N THR A 73 9.77 -3.86 16.67
CA THR A 73 8.96 -3.04 15.76
C THR A 73 7.49 -3.06 16.14
N THR A 74 6.87 -1.89 16.18
CA THR A 74 5.41 -1.76 16.22
C THR A 74 4.96 -1.23 14.87
N ILE A 75 4.02 -1.89 14.21
CA ILE A 75 3.49 -1.44 12.92
C ILE A 75 1.97 -1.46 12.92
N ARG A 76 1.39 -0.60 12.10
CA ARG A 76 -0.01 -0.64 11.70
C ARG A 76 -0.05 -1.04 10.23
N GLY A 77 -0.66 -2.16 9.92
CA GLY A 77 -0.81 -2.65 8.54
C GLY A 77 -1.85 -3.76 8.46
N GLY A 78 -2.33 -4.05 7.25
CA GLY A 78 -3.16 -5.22 6.97
C GLY A 78 -2.38 -6.54 7.02
N GLN A 79 -3.07 -7.67 6.86
CA GLN A 79 -2.47 -9.02 6.86
C GLN A 79 -1.42 -9.20 5.74
N ASP A 80 -1.56 -8.47 4.63
CA ASP A 80 -0.64 -8.53 3.49
C ASP A 80 0.57 -7.58 3.61
N SER A 81 0.73 -6.92 4.77
CA SER A 81 1.83 -5.98 4.98
C SER A 81 3.16 -6.71 5.03
N ARG A 82 4.14 -6.16 4.31
CA ARG A 82 5.53 -6.65 4.31
C ARG A 82 6.43 -5.61 4.94
N LEU A 83 7.30 -6.06 5.83
CA LEU A 83 8.31 -5.23 6.47
C LEU A 83 9.66 -5.46 5.79
N LEU A 84 10.36 -4.36 5.50
CA LEU A 84 11.65 -4.36 4.81
C LEU A 84 12.66 -3.59 5.67
N LEU A 85 13.77 -4.23 6.06
CA LEU A 85 14.92 -3.56 6.67
C LEU A 85 16.01 -3.42 5.61
N ASN A 86 16.41 -2.18 5.32
CA ASN A 86 17.42 -1.87 4.29
C ASN A 86 17.10 -2.54 2.94
N GLY A 87 15.81 -2.60 2.59
CA GLY A 87 15.30 -3.24 1.37
C GLY A 87 15.18 -4.77 1.42
N ARG A 88 15.58 -5.43 2.52
CA ARG A 88 15.46 -6.88 2.69
C ARG A 88 14.19 -7.23 3.48
N PRO A 89 13.40 -8.24 3.06
CA PRO A 89 12.23 -8.68 3.79
C PRO A 89 12.62 -9.26 5.15
N ILE A 90 11.87 -8.87 6.18
CA ILE A 90 12.01 -9.36 7.54
C ILE A 90 10.64 -9.78 8.08
N GLU A 91 10.64 -10.72 9.03
CA GLU A 91 9.42 -11.07 9.76
C GLU A 91 9.11 -10.01 10.82
N ILE A 92 7.83 -9.86 11.14
CA ILE A 92 7.38 -8.96 12.20
C ILE A 92 7.74 -9.59 13.54
N GLY A 93 8.45 -8.85 14.39
CA GLY A 93 8.82 -9.32 15.72
C GLY A 93 10.05 -8.60 16.26
N ALA A 94 10.82 -9.32 17.09
CA ALA A 94 12.11 -8.90 17.56
C ALA A 94 13.15 -9.13 16.45
N ILE A 95 13.74 -8.05 15.94
CA ILE A 95 14.69 -8.09 14.82
C ILE A 95 16.06 -7.69 15.34
N GLU A 96 17.07 -8.52 15.09
CA GLU A 96 18.45 -8.16 15.38
C GLU A 96 19.00 -7.22 14.29
N VAL A 97 19.46 -6.05 14.70
CA VAL A 97 19.97 -5.00 13.80
C VAL A 97 21.36 -4.59 14.27
N GLU A 98 22.30 -4.52 13.34
CA GLU A 98 23.66 -4.05 13.60
C GLU A 98 23.69 -2.55 13.94
N MET A 99 24.82 -2.06 14.44
CA MET A 99 25.01 -0.61 14.59
C MET A 99 25.08 0.09 13.23
N GLY A 100 24.58 1.32 13.15
CA GLY A 100 24.65 2.13 11.94
C GLY A 100 23.34 2.82 11.59
N ALA A 101 23.25 3.28 10.35
CA ALA A 101 22.05 3.91 9.80
C ALA A 101 21.20 2.85 9.10
N HIS A 102 19.90 2.84 9.40
CA HIS A 102 18.96 1.86 8.90
C HIS A 102 17.70 2.53 8.35
N GLU A 103 17.11 1.88 7.37
CA GLU A 103 15.80 2.22 6.82
C GLU A 103 14.84 1.06 7.08
N LEU A 104 13.72 1.34 7.73
CA LEU A 104 12.61 0.40 7.88
C LEU A 104 11.45 0.87 7.00
N ARG A 105 10.91 -0.03 6.18
CA ARG A 105 9.81 0.28 5.27
C ARG A 105 8.70 -0.75 5.39
N VAL A 106 7.47 -0.28 5.51
CA VAL A 106 6.27 -1.12 5.44
C VAL A 106 5.57 -0.89 4.10
N VAL A 107 5.24 -1.98 3.41
CA VAL A 107 4.59 -1.97 2.10
C VAL A 107 3.35 -2.84 2.17
N GLU A 108 2.22 -2.33 1.68
CA GLU A 108 0.97 -3.07 1.52
C GLU A 108 0.47 -2.89 0.07
N PRO A 109 0.05 -3.96 -0.63
CA PRO A 109 -0.45 -3.86 -2.00
C PRO A 109 -1.60 -2.85 -2.13
N GLY A 110 -1.52 -1.97 -3.13
CA GLY A 110 -2.54 -0.95 -3.38
C GLY A 110 -2.52 0.26 -2.43
N ARG A 111 -1.52 0.35 -1.53
CA ARG A 111 -1.36 1.50 -0.62
C ARG A 111 0.02 2.14 -0.76
N PRO A 112 0.15 3.45 -0.51
CA PRO A 112 1.46 4.10 -0.42
C PRO A 112 2.33 3.45 0.67
N PRO A 113 3.62 3.20 0.40
CA PRO A 113 4.53 2.67 1.42
C PRO A 113 4.83 3.73 2.49
N HIS A 114 5.19 3.28 3.69
CA HIS A 114 5.68 4.15 4.76
C HIS A 114 7.10 3.75 5.15
N THR A 115 7.98 4.73 5.29
CA THR A 115 9.42 4.54 5.53
C THR A 115 9.84 5.38 6.72
N VAL A 116 10.66 4.80 7.60
CA VAL A 116 11.35 5.51 8.68
C VAL A 116 12.84 5.22 8.59
N ARG A 117 13.65 6.21 8.95
CA ARG A 117 15.11 6.11 9.05
C ARG A 117 15.51 6.29 10.49
N PHE A 118 16.39 5.43 10.98
CA PHE A 118 16.84 5.47 12.36
C PHE A 118 18.32 5.10 12.44
N GLN A 119 18.95 5.46 13.53
CA GLN A 119 20.36 5.19 13.77
C GLN A 119 20.55 4.39 15.05
N ILE A 120 21.38 3.36 15.01
CA ILE A 120 21.80 2.58 16.18
C ILE A 120 23.24 2.93 16.48
N GLY A 121 23.51 3.37 17.72
CA GLY A 121 24.84 3.74 18.16
C GLY A 121 25.12 3.35 19.61
N ARG A 122 26.38 3.53 20.04
CA ARG A 122 26.78 3.17 21.42
C ARG A 122 26.28 4.23 22.38
N ALA A 123 25.91 3.80 23.58
CA ALA A 123 25.82 4.71 24.70
C ALA A 123 27.19 5.36 24.90
N GLN A 124 27.31 6.66 24.62
CA GLN A 124 28.48 7.40 25.07
C GLN A 124 28.36 7.49 26.60
N GLY A 125 29.18 6.70 27.29
CA GLY A 125 29.27 6.75 28.74
C GLY A 125 29.58 8.18 29.19
N SER A 126 28.72 8.71 30.05
CA SER A 126 28.99 9.90 30.86
C SER A 126 30.01 9.58 31.95
#